data_AF-R3I119-F1
#
_entry.id   AF-R3I119-F1
#
_cell.length_a   1.000
_cell.length_b   1.000
_cell.length_c   1.000
_cell.angle_alpha   90.00
_cell.angle_beta   90.00
_cell.angle_gamma   90.00
#
_symmetry.space_group_name_H-M   'P 1'
#
loop_
_entity.id
_entity.type
_entity.pdbx_description
1 polymer ?
#
loop_
_entity_poly.entity_id
_entity_poly.type
_entity_poly.pdbx_seq_one_letter_code
_entity_poly.pdbx_strand_id
1 'polypeptide(L)'
;MEFGQILRQLRKQKKLTQKELADIIFVEQTTISGYENGKIQPTAKVIIELADYFDVSTNYLLGQPEKNKNQLEQIIDSTIDELKNEDTLLFMKNGEFDENTARLLKAAIKNGIKTVDDMTKND
;
A
#
# COMPACT_ATOMS: atom_id res chain seq x y z
N MET A 1 11.79 -0.57 -10.20
CA MET A 1 12.56 0.59 -10.71
C MET A 1 12.97 1.42 -9.50
N GLU A 2 14.16 2.01 -9.50
CA GLU A 2 14.59 2.89 -8.41
C GLU A 2 14.12 4.33 -8.64
N PHE A 3 13.98 5.11 -7.56
CA PHE A 3 13.54 6.51 -7.58
C PHE A 3 14.19 7.35 -8.69
N GLY A 4 15.53 7.30 -8.82
CA GLY A 4 16.25 8.09 -9.81
C GLY A 4 15.88 7.77 -11.26
N GLN A 5 15.59 6.50 -11.55
CA GLN A 5 15.16 6.06 -12.88
C GLN A 5 13.75 6.57 -13.21
N ILE A 6 12.84 6.51 -12.23
CA ILE A 6 11.45 6.98 -12.36
C ILE A 6 11.43 8.49 -12.54
N LEU A 7 12.19 9.23 -11.72
CA LEU A 7 12.34 10.67 -11.85
C LEU A 7 12.84 11.07 -13.25
N ARG A 8 13.88 10.37 -13.75
CA ARG A 8 14.42 10.61 -15.09
C ARG A 8 13.40 10.35 -16.19
N GLN A 9 12.58 9.31 -16.04
CA GLN A 9 11.52 8.97 -16.96
C GLN A 9 10.46 10.08 -16.98
N LEU A 10 9.92 10.47 -15.83
CA LEU A 10 8.89 11.51 -15.69
C LEU A 10 9.37 12.85 -16.27
N ARG A 11 10.61 13.24 -15.95
CA ARG A 11 11.24 14.46 -16.49
C ARG A 11 11.29 14.43 -18.02
N LYS A 12 11.73 13.31 -18.60
CA LYS A 12 11.81 13.14 -20.06
C LYS A 12 10.43 13.12 -20.73
N GLN A 13 9.40 12.55 -20.09
CA GLN A 13 8.03 12.57 -20.59
C GLN A 13 7.48 14.00 -20.68
N LYS A 14 7.82 14.86 -19.71
CA LYS A 14 7.53 16.30 -19.74
C LYS A 14 8.49 17.11 -20.63
N LYS A 15 9.46 16.46 -21.30
CA LYS A 15 10.49 17.08 -22.16
C LYS A 15 11.38 18.12 -21.46
N LEU A 16 11.61 17.97 -20.16
CA LEU A 16 12.43 18.88 -19.38
C LEU A 16 13.90 18.46 -19.38
N THR A 17 14.80 19.42 -19.35
CA THR A 17 16.20 19.27 -18.98
C THR A 17 16.35 19.14 -17.46
N GLN A 18 17.49 18.65 -16.99
CA GLN A 18 17.77 18.58 -15.54
C GLN A 18 17.78 19.97 -14.90
N LYS A 19 18.21 21.01 -15.64
CA LYS A 19 18.25 22.39 -15.14
C LYS A 19 16.84 22.95 -14.99
N GLU A 20 15.97 22.77 -15.97
CA GLU A 20 14.58 23.23 -15.89
C GLU A 20 13.82 22.57 -14.73
N LEU A 21 13.98 21.25 -14.52
CA LEU A 21 13.37 20.59 -13.36
C LEU A 21 13.94 21.14 -12.04
N ALA A 22 15.24 21.42 -12.00
CA ALA A 22 15.88 21.98 -10.81
C ALA A 22 15.32 23.37 -10.47
N ASP A 23 15.11 24.20 -11.49
CA ASP A 23 14.52 25.53 -11.34
C ASP A 23 13.07 25.48 -10.86
N ILE A 24 12.28 24.49 -11.31
CA ILE A 24 10.89 24.28 -10.89
C ILE A 24 10.78 23.94 -9.40
N ILE A 25 11.67 23.10 -8.88
CA ILE A 25 11.64 22.66 -7.47
C ILE A 25 12.65 23.40 -6.58
N PHE A 26 13.23 24.49 -7.10
CA PHE A 26 14.17 25.36 -6.39
C PHE A 26 15.41 24.65 -5.81
N VAL A 27 16.05 23.79 -6.62
CA VAL A 27 17.33 23.13 -6.29
C VAL A 27 18.39 23.36 -7.37
N GLU A 28 19.61 22.93 -7.09
CA GLU A 28 20.70 22.94 -8.08
C GLU A 28 20.54 21.82 -9.13
N GLN A 29 20.99 22.06 -10.36
CA GLN A 29 20.99 21.04 -11.42
C GLN A 29 21.75 19.77 -11.00
N THR A 30 22.87 19.95 -10.29
CA THR A 30 23.70 18.86 -9.77
C THR A 30 22.92 17.98 -8.79
N THR A 31 21.96 18.56 -8.06
CA THR A 31 21.06 17.84 -7.17
C THR A 31 20.13 16.91 -7.96
N ILE A 32 19.50 17.40 -9.03
CA ILE A 32 18.68 16.56 -9.92
C ILE A 32 19.52 15.44 -10.56
N SER A 33 20.72 15.75 -11.02
CA SER A 33 21.64 14.73 -11.55
C SER A 33 22.03 13.71 -10.48
N GLY A 34 22.24 14.15 -9.24
CA GLY A 34 22.50 13.29 -8.10
C GLY A 34 21.34 12.35 -7.79
N TYR A 35 20.10 12.87 -7.82
CA TYR A 35 18.87 12.10 -7.66
C TYR A 35 18.71 11.04 -8.75
N GLU A 36 18.84 11.43 -10.02
CA GLU A 36 18.65 10.51 -11.17
C GLU A 36 19.68 9.38 -11.21
N ASN A 37 20.86 9.60 -10.64
CA ASN A 37 21.95 8.62 -10.59
C ASN A 37 22.09 7.93 -9.23
N GLY A 38 21.18 8.17 -8.27
CA GLY A 38 21.21 7.56 -6.94
C GLY A 38 22.37 8.01 -6.03
N LYS A 39 23.07 9.10 -6.39
CA LYS A 39 24.20 9.64 -5.60
C LYS A 39 23.75 10.51 -4.43
N ILE A 40 22.57 11.10 -4.54
CA ILE A 40 21.97 11.95 -3.52
C ILE A 40 20.58 11.39 -3.24
N GLN A 41 20.21 11.30 -1.97
CA GLN A 41 18.85 10.92 -1.57
C GLN A 41 17.99 12.20 -1.42
N PRO A 42 16.78 12.25 -2.01
CA PRO A 42 15.87 13.36 -1.82
C PRO A 42 15.32 13.36 -0.38
N THR A 43 14.95 14.53 0.12
CA THR A 43 14.20 14.62 1.38
C THR A 43 12.73 14.28 1.15
N ALA A 44 11.99 13.94 2.22
CA ALA A 44 10.55 13.70 2.14
C ALA A 44 9.79 14.89 1.50
N LYS A 45 10.21 16.12 1.83
CA LYS A 45 9.65 17.34 1.24
C LYS A 45 9.81 17.37 -0.28
N VAL A 46 11.02 17.10 -0.78
CA VAL A 46 11.31 17.06 -2.22
C VAL A 46 10.53 15.95 -2.92
N ILE A 47 10.38 14.78 -2.28
CA ILE A 47 9.58 13.68 -2.84
C ILE A 47 8.12 14.11 -3.03
N ILE A 48 7.53 14.81 -2.04
CA ILE A 48 6.16 15.32 -2.12
C ILE A 48 6.04 16.35 -3.24
N GLU A 49 6.93 17.34 -3.29
CA GLU A 49 6.92 18.37 -4.35
C GLU A 49 7.03 17.78 -5.76
N LEU A 50 7.89 16.77 -5.93
CA LEU A 50 8.03 16.07 -7.20
C LEU A 50 6.79 15.23 -7.55
N ALA A 51 6.20 14.55 -6.57
CA ALA A 51 4.98 13.77 -6.75
C ALA A 51 3.82 14.67 -7.20
N ASP A 52 3.65 15.82 -6.55
CA ASP A 52 2.64 16.82 -6.89
C ASP A 52 2.89 17.41 -8.28
N TYR A 53 4.15 17.75 -8.62
CA TYR A 53 4.50 18.32 -9.93
C TYR A 53 4.22 17.36 -11.09
N PHE A 54 4.50 16.07 -10.90
CA PHE A 54 4.32 15.04 -11.93
C PHE A 54 2.93 14.39 -11.90
N ASP A 55 2.07 14.73 -10.94
CA ASP A 55 0.74 14.15 -10.73
C ASP A 55 0.79 12.62 -10.56
N VAL A 56 1.65 12.17 -9.64
CA VAL A 56 1.85 10.75 -9.30
C VAL A 56 1.87 10.55 -7.79
N SER A 57 1.63 9.33 -7.31
CA SER A 57 1.79 9.04 -5.87
C SER A 57 3.26 8.99 -5.48
N THR A 58 3.56 9.37 -4.23
CA THR A 58 4.92 9.24 -3.67
C THR A 58 5.42 7.79 -3.70
N ASN A 59 4.51 6.82 -3.56
CA ASN A 59 4.82 5.39 -3.67
C ASN A 59 5.34 5.05 -5.06
N TYR A 60 4.62 5.47 -6.11
CA TYR A 60 5.06 5.30 -7.48
C TYR A 60 6.44 5.94 -7.70
N LEU A 61 6.63 7.18 -7.25
CA LEU A 61 7.89 7.90 -7.42
C LEU A 61 9.06 7.21 -6.70
N LEU A 62 8.81 6.61 -5.53
CA LEU A 62 9.78 5.81 -4.77
C LEU A 62 9.99 4.40 -5.33
N GLY A 63 9.33 4.03 -6.42
CA GLY A 63 9.42 2.70 -7.02
C GLY A 63 8.74 1.62 -6.17
N GLN A 64 7.88 2.02 -5.25
CA GLN A 64 7.05 1.11 -4.47
C GLN A 64 5.74 0.91 -5.24
N PRO A 65 5.36 -0.32 -5.58
CA PRO A 65 4.01 -0.56 -6.06
C PRO A 65 3.04 -0.04 -5.01
N GLU A 66 1.94 0.58 -5.45
CA GLU A 66 0.79 0.81 -4.59
C GLU A 66 0.56 -0.48 -3.82
N LYS A 67 0.78 -0.45 -2.50
CA LYS A 67 0.27 -1.49 -1.62
C LYS A 67 -1.24 -1.26 -1.61
N ASN A 68 -1.89 -1.68 -2.70
CA ASN A 68 -3.22 -2.20 -2.60
C ASN A 68 -3.09 -3.37 -1.63
N LYS A 69 -3.19 -3.09 -0.31
CA LYS A 69 -3.76 -4.07 0.59
C LYS A 69 -5.03 -4.46 -0.13
N ASN A 70 -5.04 -5.68 -0.65
CA ASN A 70 -6.13 -6.17 -1.49
C ASN A 70 -7.40 -5.80 -0.75
N GLN A 71 -8.41 -5.20 -1.39
CA GLN A 71 -9.65 -4.84 -0.68
C GLN A 71 -10.19 -6.06 0.10
N LEU A 72 -9.91 -7.26 -0.43
CA LEU A 72 -10.08 -8.55 0.23
C LEU A 72 -9.31 -8.69 1.56
N GLU A 73 -8.02 -8.36 1.65
CA GLU A 73 -7.27 -8.40 2.91
C GLU A 73 -7.84 -7.44 3.97
N GLN A 74 -8.29 -6.25 3.56
CA GLN A 74 -8.92 -5.29 4.47
C GLN A 74 -10.28 -5.80 4.98
N ILE A 75 -11.07 -6.40 4.09
CA ILE A 75 -12.34 -7.04 4.44
C ILE A 75 -12.10 -8.25 5.35
N ILE A 76 -11.07 -9.05 5.09
CA ILE A 76 -10.71 -10.20 5.93
C ILE A 76 -10.29 -9.74 7.32
N ASP A 77 -9.40 -8.75 7.42
CA ASP A 77 -8.93 -8.23 8.73
C ASP A 77 -10.09 -7.67 9.55
N SER A 78 -10.96 -6.87 8.93
CA SER A 78 -12.16 -6.31 9.61
C SER A 78 -13.16 -7.38 10.02
N THR A 79 -13.44 -8.36 9.16
CA THR A 79 -14.33 -9.50 9.47
C THR A 79 -13.75 -10.34 10.62
N ILE A 80 -12.45 -10.56 10.64
CA ILE A 80 -11.77 -11.31 11.71
C ILE A 80 -11.92 -10.57 13.04
N ASP A 81 -11.81 -9.24 13.06
CA ASP A 81 -11.93 -8.45 14.28
C ASP A 81 -13.38 -8.35 14.77
N GLU A 82 -14.37 -8.27 13.88
CA GLU A 82 -15.80 -8.37 14.23
C GLU A 82 -16.17 -9.74 14.82
N LEU A 83 -15.57 -10.83 14.31
CA LEU A 83 -15.79 -12.19 14.82
C LEU A 83 -15.06 -12.47 16.15
N LYS A 84 -14.01 -11.71 16.47
CA LYS A 84 -13.34 -11.78 17.79
C LYS A 84 -14.14 -11.06 18.87
N ASN A 85 -15.00 -10.11 18.50
CA ASN A 85 -15.81 -9.39 19.44
C ASN A 85 -16.89 -10.32 20.01
N GLU A 86 -16.80 -10.63 21.31
CA GLU A 86 -17.73 -11.53 22.01
C GLU A 86 -19.18 -11.03 21.91
N ASP A 87 -19.37 -9.72 21.72
CA ASP A 87 -20.69 -9.10 21.57
C ASP A 87 -21.41 -9.47 20.26
N THR A 88 -20.68 -9.83 19.20
CA THR A 88 -21.30 -10.29 17.94
C THR A 88 -22.04 -11.61 18.14
N LEU A 89 -21.62 -12.41 19.13
CA LEU A 89 -22.32 -13.63 19.57
C LEU A 89 -23.41 -13.34 20.61
N LEU A 90 -23.43 -12.17 21.26
CA LEU A 90 -24.43 -11.79 22.27
C LEU A 90 -25.83 -11.49 21.70
N PHE A 91 -25.95 -11.21 20.40
CA PHE A 91 -27.24 -10.86 19.78
C PHE A 91 -28.22 -12.04 19.63
N MET A 92 -27.87 -13.25 20.09
CA MET A 92 -28.72 -14.44 20.00
C MET A 92 -29.31 -14.88 21.34
N LYS A 93 -29.63 -13.94 22.24
CA LYS A 93 -30.16 -14.26 23.58
C LYS A 93 -31.54 -14.95 23.60
N ASN A 94 -32.22 -15.14 22.45
CA ASN A 94 -33.59 -15.68 22.42
C ASN A 94 -33.80 -16.90 21.49
N GLY A 95 -32.86 -17.84 21.40
CA GLY A 95 -33.18 -19.13 20.73
C GLY A 95 -31.99 -20.02 20.42
N GLU A 96 -31.38 -20.56 21.48
CA GLU A 96 -30.51 -21.75 21.56
C GLU A 96 -29.52 -22.03 20.41
N PHE A 97 -28.31 -21.48 20.56
CA PHE A 97 -27.09 -22.19 20.20
C PHE A 97 -26.20 -22.29 21.43
N ASP A 98 -25.85 -23.52 21.82
CA ASP A 98 -25.00 -23.77 22.98
C ASP A 98 -23.55 -23.33 22.71
N GLU A 99 -22.75 -23.24 23.77
CA GLU A 99 -21.34 -22.84 23.71
C GLU A 99 -20.53 -23.72 22.73
N ASN A 100 -20.93 -24.98 22.55
CA ASN A 100 -20.31 -25.90 21.62
C ASN A 100 -20.56 -25.49 20.17
N THR A 101 -21.76 -25.02 19.84
CA THR A 101 -22.09 -24.57 18.49
C THR A 101 -21.32 -23.31 18.11
N ALA A 102 -21.15 -22.38 19.05
CA ALA A 102 -20.31 -21.20 18.82
C ALA A 102 -18.84 -21.60 18.56
N ARG A 103 -18.31 -22.57 19.31
CA ARG A 103 -16.95 -23.11 19.07
C ARG A 103 -16.83 -23.81 17.72
N LEU A 104 -17.84 -24.58 17.30
CA LEU A 104 -17.86 -25.25 16.00
C LEU A 104 -17.92 -24.26 14.84
N LEU A 105 -18.75 -23.22 14.94
CA LEU A 105 -18.82 -22.15 13.95
C LEU A 105 -17.49 -21.41 13.82
N LYS A 106 -16.87 -21.06 14.96
CA LYS A 106 -15.55 -20.43 15.00
C LYS A 106 -14.47 -21.31 14.34
N ALA A 107 -14.50 -22.62 14.59
CA ALA A 107 -13.56 -23.56 13.99
C ALA A 107 -13.78 -23.73 12.48
N ALA A 108 -15.03 -23.84 12.03
CA ALA A 108 -15.38 -23.98 10.62
C ALA A 108 -14.96 -22.75 9.80
N ILE A 109 -15.23 -21.54 10.32
CA ILE A 109 -14.84 -20.29 9.67
C ILE A 109 -13.32 -20.16 9.62
N LYS A 110 -12.61 -20.45 10.71
CA LYS A 110 -11.13 -20.42 10.74
C LYS A 110 -10.50 -21.38 9.73
N ASN A 111 -11.07 -22.57 9.58
CA ASN A 111 -10.60 -23.55 8.59
C ASN A 111 -10.90 -23.08 7.16
N GLY A 112 -12.09 -22.55 6.89
CA GLY A 112 -12.42 -21.99 5.58
C GLY A 112 -11.49 -20.85 5.15
N ILE A 113 -11.17 -19.94 6.08
CA ILE A 113 -10.20 -18.86 5.85
C ILE A 113 -8.82 -19.45 5.51
N LYS A 114 -8.35 -20.43 6.28
CA LYS A 114 -7.06 -21.10 6.03
C LYS A 114 -7.02 -21.75 4.65
N THR A 115 -8.11 -22.40 4.22
CA THR A 115 -8.19 -23.02 2.90
C THR A 115 -8.09 -22.00 1.77
N VAL A 116 -8.76 -20.84 1.89
CA VAL A 116 -8.63 -19.77 0.89
C VAL A 116 -7.20 -19.22 0.85
N ASP A 117 -6.60 -19.01 2.03
CA ASP A 117 -5.22 -18.53 2.17
C ASP A 117 -4.21 -19.48 1.50
N ASP A 118 -4.41 -20.79 1.68
CA ASP A 118 -3.59 -21.84 1.06
C ASP A 118 -3.81 -21.94 -0.46
N MET A 119 -5.01 -21.64 -0.97
CA MET A 119 -5.29 -21.58 -2.40
C MET A 119 -4.64 -20.36 -3.07
N THR A 120 -4.66 -19.20 -2.40
CA THR A 120 -4.04 -17.98 -2.92
C THR A 120 -2.51 -17.97 -2.90
N LYS A 121 -1.87 -18.92 -2.19
CA LYS A 121 -0.41 -19.05 -2.13
C LYS A 121 0.18 -19.99 -3.20
N ASN A 122 -0.66 -20.70 -3.95
CA ASN A 122 -0.25 -21.66 -4.99
C ASN A 122 -0.43 -21.16 -6.43
N ASP A 123 -0.89 -19.92 -6.63
CA ASP A 123 -0.90 -19.19 -7.91
C ASP A 123 0.19 -18.10 -7.91
#